data_AF-A5DKX5-F1
#
_entry.id   AF-A5DKX5-F1
#
_cell.length_a   1.000
_cell.length_b   1.000
_cell.length_c   1.000
_cell.angle_alpha   90.00
_cell.angle_beta   90.00
_cell.angle_gamma   90.00
#
_symmetry.space_group_name_H-M   'P 1'
#
loop_
_entity.id
_entity.type
_entity.pdbx_description
1 polymer ?
#
loop_
_entity_poly.entity_id
_entity_poly.type
_entity_poly.pdbx_seq_one_letter_code
_entity_poly.pdbx_strand_id
1 'polypeptide(L)'
;MSKRSQVCDRCRLTKRACIGGGDTCLACLRADIKCQVTVKLKRKRKPNSSLEDLGTNDDGMKIIALENRIKELESQLKEDTSNDLVFCHLGRLLPGSKESIFAGSTTGDFFMRQIQNEVNEKMTHSYSFTETASLAFRSTSELHRRLKNAVDISFLNDLDQVEMITSYKRDWNSLYPFLDDVTPQTILPNNELEKFTTHTIYTHFMIICIQLLSNNDIANAATLFRFLQEKYLVSLMEPPTMAVLKCYLVTMIYLQLVGNHDLCLQFNGMAVRLAFLFGLHRHSFRFNFSPAEVEFRKSYWWCVYILDLQISCNNGLPKLIKDEDVDTELPTEFNKLTLQNIEYPLPGEKAKNSGFVLLVKLFKVLNEILASLYTTTERRNGVPKITSLRRKLDHSERRISISS
;
A
#
# COMPACT_ATOMS: atom_id res chain seq x y z
N MET A 1 52.04 54.60 6.04
CA MET A 1 52.91 53.97 7.06
C MET A 1 53.14 52.51 6.68
N SER A 2 54.40 52.11 6.46
CA SER A 2 54.73 50.75 6.03
C SER A 2 54.45 49.72 7.15
N LYS A 3 53.74 48.64 6.83
CA LYS A 3 53.58 47.48 7.72
C LYS A 3 54.90 46.71 7.72
N ARG A 4 55.43 46.40 8.90
CA ARG A 4 56.69 45.65 9.04
C ARG A 4 56.47 44.22 8.52
N SER A 5 57.45 43.68 7.78
CA SER A 5 57.39 42.32 7.22
C SER A 5 57.31 41.23 8.28
N GLN A 6 57.80 41.51 9.49
CA GLN A 6 57.70 40.64 10.67
C GLN A 6 57.24 41.43 11.91
N VAL A 7 56.36 40.81 12.67
CA VAL A 7 55.81 41.33 13.94
C VAL A 7 56.83 41.07 15.05
N CYS A 8 57.09 42.05 15.93
CA CYS A 8 57.97 41.86 17.09
C CYS A 8 57.31 41.02 18.18
N ASP A 9 58.13 40.44 19.07
CA ASP A 9 57.66 39.47 20.08
C ASP A 9 56.61 40.08 21.02
N ARG A 10 56.78 41.36 21.41
CA ARG A 10 55.81 42.07 22.25
C ARG A 10 54.47 42.31 21.56
N CYS A 11 54.47 42.76 20.30
CA CYS A 11 53.23 42.97 19.56
C CYS A 11 52.51 41.65 19.27
N ARG A 12 53.27 40.54 19.14
CA ARG A 12 52.73 39.19 19.02
C ARG A 12 52.05 38.75 20.32
N LEU A 13 52.71 38.91 21.48
CA LEU A 13 52.14 38.56 22.79
C LEU A 13 50.88 39.37 23.12
N THR A 14 50.90 40.67 22.81
CA THR A 14 49.78 41.59 23.08
C THR A 14 48.72 41.62 21.98
N LYS A 15 48.85 40.78 20.94
CA LYS A 15 47.95 40.69 19.77
C LYS A 15 47.58 42.04 19.14
N ARG A 16 48.52 42.99 19.12
CA ARG A 16 48.33 44.35 18.56
C ARG A 16 49.10 44.53 17.25
N ALA A 17 48.64 45.45 16.41
CA ALA A 17 49.29 45.74 15.13
C ALA A 17 50.72 46.28 15.32
N CYS A 18 51.70 45.65 14.67
CA CYS A 18 53.09 46.11 14.67
C CYS A 18 53.33 47.03 13.47
N ILE A 19 53.28 48.34 13.72
CA ILE A 19 53.38 49.39 12.70
C ILE A 19 54.67 50.20 12.94
N GLY A 20 55.44 50.47 11.89
CA GLY A 20 56.69 51.24 11.97
C GLY A 20 57.68 50.84 10.88
N GLY A 21 58.28 51.81 10.21
CA GLY A 21 59.32 51.61 9.20
C GLY A 21 60.68 51.89 9.82
N GLY A 22 61.43 50.82 10.16
CA GLY A 22 62.75 50.91 10.78
C GLY A 22 63.03 49.75 11.74
N ASP A 23 64.00 49.94 12.64
CA ASP A 23 64.45 48.94 13.63
C ASP A 23 63.51 48.81 14.84
N THR A 24 62.69 49.81 15.11
CA THR A 24 61.72 49.83 16.22
C THR A 24 60.30 50.10 15.71
N CYS A 25 59.30 49.38 16.27
CA CYS A 25 57.90 49.67 15.98
C CYS A 25 57.37 50.80 16.87
N LEU A 26 56.37 51.53 16.41
CA LEU A 26 55.78 52.68 17.13
C LEU A 26 55.33 52.30 18.54
N ALA A 27 54.82 51.08 18.69
CA ALA A 27 54.27 50.58 19.94
C ALA A 27 55.35 50.17 20.96
N CYS A 28 56.58 49.89 20.50
CA CYS A 28 57.75 49.68 21.35
C CYS A 28 58.45 51.01 21.65
N LEU A 29 58.50 51.93 20.68
CA LEU A 29 59.06 53.27 20.84
C LEU A 29 58.32 54.08 21.91
N ARG A 30 56.98 54.10 21.86
CA ARG A 30 56.15 54.81 22.86
C ARG A 30 56.24 54.25 24.28
N ALA A 31 56.69 53.01 24.40
CA ALA A 31 56.80 52.34 25.68
C ALA A 31 58.26 52.21 26.13
N ASP A 32 59.18 52.93 25.48
CA ASP A 32 60.62 52.98 25.73
C ASP A 32 61.28 51.61 25.99
N ILE A 33 60.90 50.61 25.19
CA ILE A 33 61.37 49.22 25.33
C ILE A 33 61.95 48.73 24.01
N LYS A 34 63.07 48.01 24.10
CA LYS A 34 63.78 47.43 22.94
C LYS A 34 62.87 46.53 22.11
N CYS A 35 62.84 46.76 20.79
CA CYS A 35 62.01 46.02 19.85
C CYS A 35 62.79 44.83 19.26
N GLN A 36 62.49 43.60 19.68
CA GLN A 36 63.17 42.39 19.21
C GLN A 36 62.22 41.44 18.46
N VAL A 37 62.75 40.77 17.43
CA VAL A 37 62.08 39.71 16.66
C VAL A 37 62.93 38.45 16.80
N THR A 38 62.56 37.55 17.72
CA THR A 38 63.36 36.35 17.99
C THR A 38 63.06 35.23 16.99
N VAL A 39 61.81 35.16 16.48
CA VAL A 39 61.38 34.14 15.52
C VAL A 39 61.26 34.72 14.12
N LYS A 40 62.28 34.49 13.28
CA LYS A 40 62.22 34.83 11.85
C LYS A 40 61.43 33.76 11.09
N LEU A 41 60.22 34.09 10.66
CA LEU A 41 59.44 33.21 9.77
C LEU A 41 60.10 33.16 8.39
N LYS A 42 60.66 32.00 8.02
CA LYS A 42 61.05 31.72 6.64
C LYS A 42 59.78 31.48 5.82
N ARG A 43 59.41 32.42 4.94
CA ARG A 43 58.40 32.14 3.91
C ARG A 43 59.01 31.14 2.91
N LYS A 44 58.59 29.87 2.95
CA LYS A 44 58.77 28.99 1.78
C LYS A 44 57.92 29.59 0.66
N ARG A 45 58.55 30.01 -0.44
CA ARG A 45 57.83 30.29 -1.68
C ARG A 45 57.25 28.97 -2.17
N LYS A 46 55.94 28.92 -2.46
CA LYS A 46 55.41 27.84 -3.31
C LYS A 46 56.14 27.95 -4.66
N PRO A 47 56.69 26.86 -5.21
CA PRO A 47 57.13 26.90 -6.60
C PRO A 47 55.89 27.13 -7.46
N ASN A 48 55.95 28.12 -8.34
CA ASN A 48 55.05 28.19 -9.50
C ASN A 48 55.61 27.17 -10.50
N SER A 49 55.23 25.91 -10.35
CA SER A 49 55.46 24.89 -11.38
C SER A 49 54.12 24.27 -11.71
N SER A 50 53.77 24.32 -12.99
CA SER A 50 52.62 23.65 -13.60
C SER A 50 52.57 22.18 -13.17
N LEU A 51 51.37 21.64 -13.00
CA LEU A 51 51.08 20.28 -12.53
C LEU A 51 51.66 19.14 -13.40
N GLU A 52 52.40 19.43 -14.47
CA GLU A 52 52.87 18.45 -15.45
C GLU A 52 54.28 17.90 -15.17
N ASP A 53 55.10 18.56 -14.33
CA ASP A 53 56.52 18.17 -14.15
C ASP A 53 56.82 17.32 -12.88
N LEU A 54 55.81 16.85 -12.15
CA LEU A 54 56.00 16.03 -10.94
C LEU A 54 56.04 14.51 -11.20
N GLY A 55 56.18 14.10 -12.46
CA GLY A 55 56.14 12.70 -12.90
C GLY A 55 57.29 11.78 -12.46
N THR A 56 58.21 12.20 -11.58
CA THR A 56 59.38 11.37 -11.20
C THR A 56 59.78 11.40 -9.73
N ASN A 57 59.00 12.03 -8.84
CA ASN A 57 59.29 12.02 -7.39
C ASN A 57 58.30 11.10 -6.64
N ASP A 58 58.80 10.36 -5.64
CA ASP A 58 58.03 9.45 -4.75
C ASP A 58 56.75 10.10 -4.19
N ASP A 59 56.79 11.42 -3.96
CA ASP A 59 55.66 12.21 -3.51
C ASP A 59 54.54 12.34 -4.58
N GLY A 60 54.90 12.41 -5.87
CA GLY A 60 53.95 12.46 -6.99
C GLY A 60 53.20 11.14 -7.17
N MET A 61 53.89 10.00 -7.02
CA MET A 61 53.24 8.68 -7.03
C MET A 61 52.28 8.50 -5.84
N LYS A 62 52.65 8.98 -4.64
CA LYS A 62 51.77 8.96 -3.47
C LYS A 62 50.51 9.80 -3.65
N ILE A 63 50.62 10.96 -4.28
CA ILE A 63 49.46 11.81 -4.59
C ILE A 63 48.52 11.10 -5.56
N ILE A 64 49.03 10.51 -6.65
CA ILE A 64 48.22 9.76 -7.62
C ILE A 64 47.54 8.55 -6.96
N ALA A 65 48.26 7.81 -6.09
CA ALA A 65 47.69 6.68 -5.36
C ALA A 65 46.56 7.10 -4.40
N LEU A 66 46.72 8.23 -3.71
CA LEU A 66 45.69 8.78 -2.83
C LEU A 66 44.48 9.28 -3.62
N GLU A 67 44.67 9.94 -4.75
CA GLU A 67 43.58 10.39 -5.63
C GLU A 67 42.78 9.21 -6.19
N ASN A 68 43.45 8.12 -6.60
CA ASN A 68 42.78 6.89 -7.01
C ASN A 68 42.00 6.25 -5.87
N ARG A 69 42.56 6.25 -4.65
CA ARG A 69 41.86 5.72 -3.48
C ARG A 69 40.65 6.56 -3.07
N ILE A 70 40.74 7.88 -3.20
CA ILE A 70 39.61 8.80 -2.99
C ILE A 70 38.51 8.52 -4.01
N LYS A 71 38.85 8.41 -5.30
CA LYS A 71 37.87 8.06 -6.35
C LYS A 71 37.19 6.72 -6.11
N GLU A 72 37.94 5.72 -5.65
CA GLU A 72 37.38 4.40 -5.34
C GLU A 72 36.45 4.45 -4.13
N LEU A 73 36.85 5.15 -3.06
CA LEU A 73 36.00 5.36 -1.88
C LEU A 73 34.74 6.19 -2.21
N GLU A 74 34.85 7.19 -3.08
CA GLU A 74 33.70 7.97 -3.58
C GLU A 74 32.76 7.12 -4.43
N SER A 75 33.29 6.18 -5.22
CA SER A 75 32.49 5.22 -5.99
C SER A 75 31.73 4.25 -5.08
N GLN A 76 32.40 3.72 -4.05
CA GLN A 76 31.78 2.85 -3.04
C GLN A 76 30.71 3.59 -2.24
N LEU A 77 30.96 4.85 -1.86
CA LEU A 77 29.97 5.68 -1.17
C LEU A 77 28.76 6.00 -2.06
N LYS A 78 28.96 6.19 -3.38
CA LYS A 78 27.85 6.36 -4.33
C LYS A 78 27.00 5.10 -4.47
N GLU A 79 27.60 3.91 -4.49
CA GLU A 79 26.87 2.64 -4.48
C GLU A 79 26.08 2.43 -3.18
N ASP A 80 26.67 2.78 -2.02
CA ASP A 80 25.98 2.70 -0.72
C ASP A 80 24.83 3.71 -0.62
N THR A 81 25.00 4.95 -1.10
CA THR A 81 23.91 5.95 -1.13
C THR A 81 22.76 5.58 -2.07
N SER A 82 23.02 4.80 -3.13
CA SER A 82 21.97 4.22 -3.99
C SER A 82 21.15 3.14 -3.27
N ASN A 83 21.74 2.43 -2.30
CA ASN A 83 21.03 1.44 -1.48
C ASN A 83 20.25 2.09 -0.31
N ASP A 84 20.64 3.30 0.10
CA ASP A 84 20.01 4.10 1.16
C ASP A 84 18.79 4.91 0.71
N LEU A 85 18.31 4.75 -0.54
CA LEU A 85 17.10 5.41 -1.02
C LEU A 85 15.92 5.13 -0.08
N VAL A 86 15.51 6.18 0.65
CA VAL A 86 14.33 6.18 1.52
C VAL A 86 13.10 6.34 0.65
N PHE A 87 12.22 5.34 0.65
CA PHE A 87 10.91 5.53 0.04
C PHE A 87 10.06 6.44 0.94
N CYS A 88 9.83 7.67 0.49
CA CYS A 88 8.99 8.64 1.18
C CYS A 88 7.50 8.31 0.98
N HIS A 89 6.98 7.33 1.71
CA HIS A 89 5.55 7.03 1.77
C HIS A 89 4.85 7.91 2.79
N LEU A 90 4.77 9.20 2.51
CA LEU A 90 3.97 10.14 3.28
C LEU A 90 2.62 10.24 2.57
N GLY A 91 1.62 9.53 3.09
CA GLY A 91 0.24 9.81 2.70
C GLY A 91 -0.10 11.28 2.95
N ARG A 92 -1.11 11.78 2.27
CA ARG A 92 -1.48 13.20 2.26
C ARG A 92 -2.95 13.39 2.57
N LEU A 93 -3.31 14.56 3.08
CA LEU A 93 -4.69 15.00 3.14
C LEU A 93 -5.10 15.63 1.80
N LEU A 94 -6.10 15.03 1.16
CA LEU A 94 -6.78 15.56 -0.01
C LEU A 94 -7.97 16.40 0.43
N PRO A 95 -8.24 17.56 -0.19
CA PRO A 95 -9.44 18.34 0.10
C PRO A 95 -10.68 17.53 -0.30
N GLY A 96 -11.55 17.24 0.66
CA GLY A 96 -12.84 16.60 0.41
C GLY A 96 -14.00 17.61 0.44
N SER A 97 -15.21 17.15 0.13
CA SER A 97 -16.40 18.00 0.06
C SER A 97 -16.85 18.56 1.42
N LYS A 98 -16.59 17.83 2.51
CA LYS A 98 -16.86 18.27 3.89
C LYS A 98 -15.58 18.41 4.70
N GLU A 99 -14.75 17.39 4.68
CA GLU A 99 -13.49 17.32 5.42
C GLU A 99 -12.37 16.85 4.51
N SER A 100 -11.12 17.17 4.88
CA SER A 100 -9.96 16.65 4.17
C SER A 100 -9.77 15.17 4.50
N ILE A 101 -9.53 14.35 3.49
CA ILE A 101 -9.46 12.88 3.61
C ILE A 101 -8.03 12.43 3.39
N PHE A 102 -7.56 11.48 4.19
CA PHE A 102 -6.25 10.88 4.02
C PHE A 102 -6.20 9.95 2.80
N ALA A 103 -5.15 10.09 1.98
CA ALA A 103 -4.81 9.22 0.88
C ALA A 103 -3.34 8.77 1.02
N GLY A 104 -3.13 7.46 1.14
CA GLY A 104 -1.79 6.89 1.25
C GLY A 104 -1.07 6.77 -0.08
N SER A 105 0.16 6.24 -0.04
CA SER A 105 1.00 6.14 -1.23
C SER A 105 0.66 4.98 -2.18
N THR A 106 -0.23 4.06 -1.79
CA THR A 106 -0.74 3.00 -2.67
C THR A 106 -1.94 3.46 -3.51
N THR A 107 -2.49 4.64 -3.22
CA THR A 107 -3.66 5.16 -3.92
C THR A 107 -3.33 5.56 -5.36
N GLY A 108 -4.27 5.38 -6.29
CA GLY A 108 -4.12 5.82 -7.69
C GLY A 108 -3.84 7.32 -7.83
N ASP A 109 -4.35 8.18 -6.93
CA ASP A 109 -4.04 9.62 -6.90
C ASP A 109 -2.54 9.87 -6.69
N PHE A 110 -1.90 9.15 -5.77
CA PHE A 110 -0.46 9.30 -5.51
C PHE A 110 0.35 8.93 -6.75
N PHE A 111 -0.04 7.84 -7.42
CA PHE A 111 0.59 7.40 -8.68
C PHE A 111 0.44 8.44 -9.79
N MET A 112 -0.78 8.95 -10.03
CA MET A 112 -1.03 9.95 -11.08
C MET A 112 -0.25 11.25 -10.84
N ARG A 113 -0.12 11.68 -9.59
CA ARG A 113 0.69 12.86 -9.23
C ARG A 113 2.19 12.62 -9.41
N GLN A 114 2.68 11.41 -9.14
CA GLN A 114 4.08 11.08 -9.40
C GLN A 114 4.38 11.18 -10.90
N ILE A 115 3.47 10.68 -11.76
CA ILE A 115 3.56 10.87 -13.21
C ILE A 115 3.55 12.36 -13.55
N GLN A 116 2.64 13.13 -12.95
CA GLN A 116 2.55 14.56 -13.21
C GLN A 116 3.84 15.31 -12.89
N ASN A 117 4.46 15.02 -11.74
CA ASN A 117 5.71 15.64 -11.34
C ASN A 117 6.84 15.30 -12.33
N GLU A 118 6.96 14.04 -12.71
CA GLU A 118 7.94 13.57 -13.72
C GLU A 118 7.72 14.23 -15.09
N VAL A 119 6.47 14.41 -15.50
CA VAL A 119 6.13 15.11 -16.74
C VAL A 119 6.52 16.59 -16.66
N ASN A 120 6.21 17.25 -15.54
CA ASN A 120 6.53 18.67 -15.33
C ASN A 120 8.03 18.94 -15.20
N GLU A 121 8.81 17.98 -14.69
CA GLU A 121 10.28 18.10 -14.66
C GLU A 121 10.91 17.98 -16.06
N LYS A 122 10.30 17.20 -16.95
CA LYS A 122 10.83 16.93 -18.30
C LYS A 122 10.26 17.85 -19.38
N MET A 123 9.09 18.45 -19.15
CA MET A 123 8.41 19.36 -20.08
C MET A 123 8.66 20.82 -19.73
N THR A 124 8.66 21.69 -20.75
CA THR A 124 8.80 23.15 -20.59
C THR A 124 7.52 23.83 -20.12
N HIS A 125 6.36 23.17 -20.23
CA HIS A 125 5.06 23.68 -19.82
C HIS A 125 4.54 22.93 -18.59
N SER A 126 3.99 23.69 -17.63
CA SER A 126 3.35 23.13 -16.45
C SER A 126 2.02 22.48 -16.83
N TYR A 127 1.95 21.16 -16.74
CA TYR A 127 0.73 20.38 -16.90
C TYR A 127 0.07 20.13 -15.54
N SER A 128 -1.22 20.44 -15.45
CA SER A 128 -2.06 20.07 -14.33
C SER A 128 -3.02 18.95 -14.72
N PHE A 129 -2.90 17.76 -14.13
CA PHE A 129 -4.04 16.84 -14.14
C PHE A 129 -5.11 17.45 -13.25
N THR A 130 -6.34 17.53 -13.74
CA THR A 130 -7.46 18.08 -12.98
C THR A 130 -7.64 17.32 -11.66
N GLU A 131 -7.70 18.05 -10.53
CA GLU A 131 -8.01 17.51 -9.18
C GLU A 131 -9.34 16.73 -9.13
N THR A 132 -10.17 16.85 -10.16
CA THR A 132 -11.41 16.09 -10.31
C THR A 132 -11.18 14.61 -10.62
N ALA A 133 -10.04 14.20 -11.20
CA ALA A 133 -9.76 12.76 -11.41
C ALA A 133 -9.61 12.00 -10.09
N SER A 134 -9.05 12.65 -9.06
CA SER A 134 -8.89 12.11 -7.71
C SER A 134 -10.18 12.01 -6.90
N LEU A 135 -11.13 12.92 -7.13
CA LEU A 135 -12.48 12.87 -6.54
C LEU A 135 -13.42 11.95 -7.32
N ALA A 136 -13.23 11.80 -8.64
CA ALA A 136 -14.05 10.96 -9.51
C ALA A 136 -13.93 9.46 -9.17
N PHE A 137 -12.76 9.01 -8.72
CA PHE A 137 -12.57 7.62 -8.27
C PHE A 137 -13.27 7.29 -6.94
N ARG A 138 -13.61 8.30 -6.12
CA ARG A 138 -14.23 8.08 -4.79
C ARG A 138 -15.69 8.53 -4.72
N SER A 139 -16.12 9.44 -5.59
CA SER A 139 -17.47 10.00 -5.59
C SER A 139 -18.37 9.39 -6.65
N THR A 140 -18.71 8.10 -6.51
CA THR A 140 -19.94 7.54 -7.12
C THR A 140 -21.20 7.95 -6.35
N SER A 141 -21.05 8.83 -5.34
CA SER A 141 -22.15 9.57 -4.72
C SER A 141 -23.02 10.28 -5.75
N GLU A 142 -22.46 10.70 -6.90
CA GLU A 142 -23.19 11.36 -7.99
C GLU A 142 -24.23 10.43 -8.64
N LEU A 143 -23.89 9.15 -8.87
CA LEU A 143 -24.80 8.14 -9.42
C LEU A 143 -25.89 7.77 -8.40
N HIS A 144 -25.49 7.66 -7.13
CA HIS A 144 -26.39 7.46 -5.98
C HIS A 144 -27.19 8.72 -5.58
N ARG A 145 -26.89 9.90 -6.15
CA ARG A 145 -27.68 11.13 -5.94
C ARG A 145 -28.67 11.41 -7.08
N ARG A 146 -28.41 10.89 -8.28
CA ARG A 146 -29.23 11.14 -9.49
C ARG A 146 -30.55 10.34 -9.55
N LEU A 147 -30.67 9.16 -8.93
CA LEU A 147 -31.95 8.43 -8.86
C LEU A 147 -32.83 9.01 -7.74
N LYS A 148 -33.42 10.19 -7.95
CA LYS A 148 -34.34 10.83 -6.99
C LYS A 148 -35.77 10.25 -7.00
N ASN A 149 -36.05 9.29 -7.87
CA ASN A 149 -37.39 8.73 -8.06
C ASN A 149 -37.61 7.53 -7.13
N ALA A 150 -38.87 7.18 -6.89
CA ALA A 150 -39.26 5.98 -6.17
C ALA A 150 -38.50 4.75 -6.71
N VAL A 151 -38.05 3.89 -5.81
CA VAL A 151 -37.28 2.71 -6.15
C VAL A 151 -38.19 1.66 -6.80
N ASP A 152 -38.30 1.69 -8.12
CA ASP A 152 -39.05 0.70 -8.89
C ASP A 152 -38.17 -0.52 -9.18
N ILE A 153 -38.55 -1.66 -8.62
CA ILE A 153 -37.90 -2.97 -8.82
C ILE A 153 -38.74 -3.90 -9.70
N SER A 154 -39.73 -3.39 -10.43
CA SER A 154 -40.60 -4.16 -11.32
C SER A 154 -39.82 -4.96 -12.37
N PHE A 155 -38.67 -4.45 -12.81
CA PHE A 155 -37.76 -5.12 -13.75
C PHE A 155 -37.30 -6.50 -13.27
N LEU A 156 -37.32 -6.79 -11.96
CA LEU A 156 -36.99 -8.11 -11.42
C LEU A 156 -37.94 -9.21 -11.90
N ASN A 157 -39.15 -8.87 -12.33
CA ASN A 157 -40.13 -9.83 -12.87
C ASN A 157 -39.72 -10.32 -14.27
N ASP A 158 -38.99 -9.51 -15.03
CA ASP A 158 -38.58 -9.81 -16.40
C ASP A 158 -37.22 -10.52 -16.46
N LEU A 159 -36.49 -10.59 -15.33
CA LEU A 159 -35.17 -11.21 -15.25
C LEU A 159 -35.24 -12.72 -14.97
N ASP A 160 -34.46 -13.50 -15.71
CA ASP A 160 -34.16 -14.89 -15.34
C ASP A 160 -33.18 -14.92 -14.16
N GLN A 161 -33.73 -14.93 -12.94
CA GLN A 161 -32.95 -14.96 -11.71
C GLN A 161 -32.11 -16.24 -11.59
N VAL A 162 -32.51 -17.35 -12.23
CA VAL A 162 -31.78 -18.62 -12.20
C VAL A 162 -30.49 -18.50 -12.99
N GLU A 163 -30.58 -17.96 -14.20
CA GLU A 163 -29.43 -17.70 -15.05
C GLU A 163 -28.48 -16.69 -14.40
N MET A 164 -29.01 -15.64 -13.77
CA MET A 164 -28.20 -14.64 -13.07
C MET A 164 -27.36 -15.26 -11.94
N ILE A 165 -27.96 -16.08 -11.08
CA ILE A 165 -27.24 -16.75 -9.98
C ILE A 165 -26.23 -17.77 -10.53
N THR A 166 -26.62 -18.51 -11.57
CA THR A 166 -25.75 -19.54 -12.16
C THR A 166 -24.51 -18.92 -12.79
N SER A 167 -24.68 -17.80 -13.51
CA SER A 167 -23.58 -17.02 -14.08
C SER A 167 -22.69 -16.44 -12.98
N TYR A 168 -23.30 -15.88 -11.93
CA TYR A 168 -22.54 -15.37 -10.79
C TYR A 168 -21.66 -16.45 -10.15
N LYS A 169 -22.23 -17.65 -9.90
CA LYS A 169 -21.46 -18.77 -9.33
C LYS A 169 -20.32 -19.19 -10.24
N ARG A 170 -20.55 -19.26 -11.55
CA ARG A 170 -19.49 -19.59 -12.51
C ARG A 170 -18.34 -18.57 -12.45
N ASP A 171 -18.67 -17.29 -12.36
CA ASP A 171 -17.70 -16.22 -12.54
C ASP A 171 -16.96 -15.87 -11.23
N TRP A 172 -17.62 -15.99 -10.07
CA TRP A 172 -17.10 -15.50 -8.77
C TRP A 172 -16.73 -16.59 -7.75
N ASN A 173 -17.29 -17.79 -7.85
CA ASN A 173 -17.13 -18.81 -6.80
C ASN A 173 -15.69 -19.34 -6.65
N SER A 174 -14.92 -19.30 -7.75
CA SER A 174 -13.49 -19.66 -7.73
C SER A 174 -12.64 -18.69 -6.90
N LEU A 175 -13.08 -17.44 -6.75
CA LEU A 175 -12.40 -16.40 -5.97
C LEU A 175 -13.00 -16.23 -4.57
N TYR A 176 -14.30 -16.48 -4.43
CA TYR A 176 -15.07 -16.23 -3.20
C TYR A 176 -16.02 -17.41 -2.87
N PRO A 177 -15.48 -18.54 -2.37
CA PRO A 177 -16.25 -19.79 -2.21
C PRO A 177 -17.27 -19.78 -1.06
N PHE A 178 -17.33 -18.69 -0.27
CA PHE A 178 -18.29 -18.56 0.84
C PHE A 178 -19.76 -18.45 0.39
N LEU A 179 -19.99 -18.31 -0.91
CA LEU A 179 -21.33 -18.22 -1.49
C LEU A 179 -21.92 -19.58 -1.86
N ASP A 180 -21.10 -20.64 -1.84
CA ASP A 180 -21.50 -21.98 -2.25
C ASP A 180 -22.21 -22.80 -1.16
N ASP A 181 -22.54 -22.19 -0.01
CA ASP A 181 -23.37 -22.77 1.05
C ASP A 181 -24.73 -23.22 0.47
N VAL A 182 -24.81 -24.48 0.05
CA VAL A 182 -26.00 -25.32 -0.14
C VAL A 182 -27.25 -24.57 -0.59
N THR A 183 -27.21 -23.93 -1.75
CA THR A 183 -28.41 -23.33 -2.36
C THR A 183 -28.46 -23.52 -3.88
N PRO A 184 -28.63 -24.76 -4.38
CA PRO A 184 -29.18 -24.98 -5.72
C PRO A 184 -30.68 -24.65 -5.80
N GLN A 185 -31.36 -24.30 -4.68
CA GLN A 185 -32.82 -24.35 -4.56
C GLN A 185 -33.48 -23.07 -4.03
N THR A 186 -32.74 -22.06 -3.54
CA THR A 186 -33.31 -20.73 -3.24
C THR A 186 -33.34 -19.87 -4.52
N ILE A 187 -33.98 -20.39 -5.56
CA ILE A 187 -34.73 -19.46 -6.40
C ILE A 187 -35.76 -18.90 -5.43
N LEU A 188 -35.78 -17.59 -5.23
CA LEU A 188 -36.87 -16.95 -4.51
C LEU A 188 -37.98 -16.75 -5.55
N PRO A 189 -38.95 -17.68 -5.72
CA PRO A 189 -40.12 -17.33 -6.50
C PRO A 189 -40.76 -16.11 -5.83
N ASN A 190 -41.08 -15.08 -6.62
CA ASN A 190 -41.63 -13.82 -6.12
C ASN A 190 -42.87 -13.99 -5.20
N ASN A 191 -43.50 -15.17 -5.23
CA ASN A 191 -44.69 -15.53 -4.45
C ASN A 191 -44.39 -16.20 -3.09
N GLU A 192 -43.13 -16.49 -2.73
CA GLU A 192 -42.81 -17.19 -1.46
C GLU A 192 -41.72 -16.50 -0.61
N LEU A 193 -41.49 -15.19 -0.80
CA LEU A 193 -40.47 -14.44 -0.05
C LEU A 193 -40.61 -14.56 1.48
N GLU A 194 -41.84 -14.70 1.98
CA GLU A 194 -42.12 -14.81 3.43
C GLU A 194 -41.51 -16.06 4.09
N LYS A 195 -41.14 -17.09 3.30
CA LYS A 195 -40.54 -18.33 3.81
C LYS A 195 -39.03 -18.20 4.07
N PHE A 196 -38.39 -17.14 3.58
CA PHE A 196 -36.93 -16.99 3.62
C PHE A 196 -36.50 -15.95 4.64
N THR A 197 -35.33 -16.16 5.23
CA THR A 197 -34.77 -15.17 6.16
C THR A 197 -34.37 -13.90 5.42
N THR A 198 -34.49 -12.76 6.09
CA THR A 198 -34.07 -11.45 5.55
C THR A 198 -32.65 -11.47 4.97
N HIS A 199 -31.71 -12.15 5.62
CA HIS A 199 -30.32 -12.25 5.17
C HIS A 199 -30.18 -13.06 3.86
N THR A 200 -30.99 -14.11 3.69
CA THR A 200 -31.02 -14.90 2.45
C THR A 200 -31.55 -14.07 1.29
N ILE A 201 -32.66 -13.35 1.50
CA ILE A 201 -33.25 -12.44 0.51
C ILE A 201 -32.24 -11.34 0.12
N TYR A 202 -31.59 -10.75 1.12
CA TYR A 202 -30.57 -9.72 0.89
C TYR A 202 -29.40 -10.26 0.08
N THR A 203 -28.84 -11.41 0.46
CA THR A 203 -27.70 -12.03 -0.24
C THR A 203 -28.06 -12.37 -1.69
N HIS A 204 -29.26 -12.89 -1.93
CA HIS A 204 -29.77 -13.20 -3.27
C HIS A 204 -29.83 -11.96 -4.16
N PHE A 205 -30.48 -10.89 -3.69
CA PHE A 205 -30.56 -9.66 -4.48
C PHE A 205 -29.20 -8.97 -4.65
N MET A 206 -28.29 -9.09 -3.67
CA MET A 206 -26.92 -8.58 -3.83
C MET A 206 -26.12 -9.36 -4.88
N ILE A 207 -26.31 -10.67 -5.01
CA ILE A 207 -25.75 -11.47 -6.11
C ILE A 207 -26.29 -10.96 -7.45
N ILE A 208 -27.60 -10.72 -7.54
CA ILE A 208 -28.23 -10.13 -8.74
C ILE A 208 -27.62 -8.75 -9.04
N CYS A 209 -27.40 -7.89 -8.04
CA CYS A 209 -26.73 -6.60 -8.23
C CYS A 209 -25.36 -6.77 -8.90
N ILE A 210 -24.54 -7.71 -8.43
CA ILE A 210 -23.20 -7.95 -9.00
C ILE A 210 -23.29 -8.51 -10.43
N GLN A 211 -24.26 -9.40 -10.70
CA GLN A 211 -24.44 -9.93 -12.04
C GLN A 211 -24.95 -8.87 -13.02
N LEU A 212 -25.85 -7.97 -12.59
CA LEU A 212 -26.29 -6.83 -13.40
C LEU A 212 -25.12 -5.93 -13.78
N LEU A 213 -24.18 -5.66 -12.87
CA LEU A 213 -22.94 -4.94 -13.21
C LEU A 213 -22.09 -5.68 -14.24
N SER A 214 -21.99 -7.01 -14.11
CA SER A 214 -21.24 -7.84 -15.07
C SER A 214 -21.88 -7.80 -16.47
N ASN A 215 -23.21 -7.63 -16.54
CA ASN A 215 -23.97 -7.42 -17.78
C ASN A 215 -24.00 -5.95 -18.24
N ASN A 216 -23.23 -5.05 -17.61
CA ASN A 216 -23.20 -3.60 -17.84
C ASN A 216 -24.52 -2.84 -17.56
N ASP A 217 -25.46 -3.42 -16.82
CA ASP A 217 -26.69 -2.77 -16.38
C ASP A 217 -26.52 -2.07 -15.03
N ILE A 218 -25.78 -0.95 -15.08
CA ILE A 218 -25.41 -0.18 -13.89
C ILE A 218 -26.64 0.49 -13.25
N ALA A 219 -27.64 0.88 -14.06
CA ALA A 219 -28.82 1.58 -13.57
C ALA A 219 -29.69 0.68 -12.70
N ASN A 220 -30.03 -0.52 -13.19
CA ASN A 220 -30.85 -1.46 -12.42
C ASN A 220 -30.08 -2.01 -11.21
N ALA A 221 -28.78 -2.24 -11.33
CA ALA A 221 -27.94 -2.62 -10.20
C ALA A 221 -27.95 -1.56 -9.09
N ALA A 222 -27.86 -0.26 -9.44
CA ALA A 222 -27.91 0.83 -8.48
C ALA A 222 -29.31 1.00 -7.85
N THR A 223 -30.38 0.85 -8.64
CA THR A 223 -31.76 0.89 -8.13
C THR A 223 -32.02 -0.24 -7.13
N LEU A 224 -31.62 -1.47 -7.45
CA LEU A 224 -31.76 -2.62 -6.56
C LEU A 224 -30.93 -2.44 -5.28
N PHE A 225 -29.69 -1.97 -5.39
CA PHE A 225 -28.86 -1.73 -4.20
C PHE A 225 -29.50 -0.72 -3.25
N ARG A 226 -30.08 0.37 -3.77
CA ARG A 226 -30.82 1.34 -2.94
C ARG A 226 -32.04 0.73 -2.27
N PHE A 227 -32.82 -0.07 -2.99
CA PHE A 227 -33.95 -0.81 -2.42
C PHE A 227 -33.51 -1.62 -1.20
N LEU A 228 -32.39 -2.35 -1.34
CA LEU A 228 -31.86 -3.18 -0.27
C LEU A 228 -31.36 -2.36 0.92
N GLN A 229 -30.74 -1.20 0.67
CA GLN A 229 -30.31 -0.29 1.73
C GLN A 229 -31.50 0.26 2.51
N GLU A 230 -32.53 0.77 1.83
CA GLU A 230 -33.71 1.34 2.48
C GLU A 230 -34.50 0.31 3.28
N LYS A 231 -34.62 -0.92 2.75
CA LYS A 231 -35.45 -1.96 3.33
C LYS A 231 -34.76 -2.80 4.41
N TYR A 232 -33.46 -3.10 4.26
CA TYR A 232 -32.81 -4.15 5.04
C TYR A 232 -31.55 -3.72 5.80
N LEU A 233 -31.04 -2.49 5.63
CA LEU A 233 -29.79 -2.06 6.27
C LEU A 233 -29.82 -2.20 7.80
N VAL A 234 -30.93 -1.80 8.44
CA VAL A 234 -31.10 -1.93 9.90
C VAL A 234 -31.10 -3.39 10.33
N SER A 235 -31.72 -4.28 9.55
CA SER A 235 -31.73 -5.72 9.84
C SER A 235 -30.34 -6.35 9.78
N LEU A 236 -29.39 -5.75 9.06
CA LEU A 236 -28.00 -6.22 9.04
C LEU A 236 -27.23 -5.81 10.31
N MET A 237 -27.79 -4.99 11.20
CA MET A 237 -27.09 -4.54 12.41
C MET A 237 -27.35 -5.42 13.63
N GLU A 238 -28.39 -6.27 13.64
CA GLU A 238 -28.81 -7.02 14.82
C GLU A 238 -29.48 -8.37 14.49
N PRO A 239 -29.22 -9.47 15.23
CA PRO A 239 -28.02 -9.80 16.03
C PRO A 239 -26.84 -10.26 15.13
N PRO A 240 -25.60 -10.28 15.65
CA PRO A 240 -24.44 -10.74 14.88
C PRO A 240 -24.59 -12.21 14.50
N THR A 241 -24.67 -12.51 13.21
CA THR A 241 -24.70 -13.90 12.69
C THR A 241 -23.72 -14.08 11.53
N MET A 242 -23.37 -15.34 11.22
CA MET A 242 -22.60 -15.67 10.00
C MET A 242 -23.31 -15.20 8.72
N ALA A 243 -24.65 -15.17 8.72
CA ALA A 243 -25.44 -14.66 7.61
C ALA A 243 -25.27 -13.15 7.42
N VAL A 244 -25.18 -12.36 8.51
CA VAL A 244 -24.84 -10.93 8.45
C VAL A 244 -23.43 -10.72 7.88
N LEU A 245 -22.45 -11.52 8.32
CA LEU A 245 -21.09 -11.45 7.77
C LEU A 245 -21.11 -11.73 6.25
N LYS A 246 -21.87 -12.74 5.80
CA LYS A 246 -22.08 -13.02 4.38
C LYS A 246 -22.65 -11.82 3.62
N CYS A 247 -23.69 -11.19 4.16
CA CYS A 247 -24.26 -9.96 3.58
C CYS A 247 -23.20 -8.86 3.44
N TYR A 248 -22.38 -8.63 4.47
CA TYR A 248 -21.31 -7.63 4.40
C TYR A 248 -20.28 -7.95 3.33
N LEU A 249 -19.83 -9.21 3.21
CA LEU A 249 -18.84 -9.60 2.21
C LEU A 249 -19.35 -9.37 0.77
N VAL A 250 -20.59 -9.80 0.46
CA VAL A 250 -21.17 -9.59 -0.88
C VAL A 250 -21.37 -8.09 -1.16
N THR A 251 -21.81 -7.32 -0.16
CA THR A 251 -21.93 -5.87 -0.27
C THR A 251 -20.58 -5.20 -0.51
N MET A 252 -19.51 -5.64 0.16
CA MET A 252 -18.16 -5.13 -0.09
C MET A 252 -17.69 -5.41 -1.51
N ILE A 253 -17.96 -6.60 -2.06
CA ILE A 253 -17.64 -6.93 -3.46
C ILE A 253 -18.37 -5.98 -4.42
N TYR A 254 -19.69 -5.81 -4.27
CA TYR A 254 -20.47 -4.88 -5.06
C TYR A 254 -19.94 -3.44 -4.99
N LEU A 255 -19.67 -2.95 -3.77
CA LEU A 255 -19.20 -1.58 -3.56
C LEU A 255 -17.82 -1.33 -4.19
N GLN A 256 -16.96 -2.33 -4.22
CA GLN A 256 -15.68 -2.24 -4.93
C GLN A 256 -15.86 -2.16 -6.45
N LEU A 257 -16.78 -2.95 -7.02
CA LEU A 257 -17.06 -2.94 -8.46
C LEU A 257 -17.65 -1.60 -8.93
N VAL A 258 -18.52 -0.99 -8.12
CA VAL A 258 -19.09 0.33 -8.42
C VAL A 258 -18.13 1.47 -8.06
N GLY A 259 -17.07 1.21 -7.30
CA GLY A 259 -16.13 2.24 -6.84
C GLY A 259 -16.67 3.13 -5.71
N ASN A 260 -17.63 2.65 -4.91
CA ASN A 260 -18.10 3.35 -3.71
C ASN A 260 -17.22 3.00 -2.50
N HIS A 261 -16.00 3.57 -2.48
CA HIS A 261 -14.98 3.23 -1.49
C HIS A 261 -15.33 3.68 -0.06
N ASP A 262 -16.00 4.82 0.12
CA ASP A 262 -16.35 5.36 1.44
C ASP A 262 -17.29 4.42 2.21
N LEU A 263 -18.33 3.91 1.53
CA LEU A 263 -19.24 2.95 2.13
C LEU A 263 -18.56 1.59 2.31
N CYS A 264 -17.70 1.20 1.37
CA CYS A 264 -16.95 -0.05 1.44
C CYS A 264 -16.05 -0.11 2.69
N LEU A 265 -15.42 1.01 3.08
CA LEU A 265 -14.62 1.13 4.29
C LEU A 265 -15.43 0.90 5.57
N GLN A 266 -16.67 1.39 5.62
CA GLN A 266 -17.57 1.17 6.77
C GLN A 266 -17.94 -0.30 6.90
N PHE A 267 -18.35 -0.94 5.79
CA PHE A 267 -18.64 -2.37 5.77
C PHE A 267 -17.41 -3.23 6.11
N ASN A 268 -16.21 -2.84 5.66
CA ASN A 268 -14.98 -3.52 6.02
C ASN A 268 -14.75 -3.55 7.54
N GLY A 269 -14.90 -2.39 8.20
CA GLY A 269 -14.79 -2.29 9.65
C GLY A 269 -15.75 -3.22 10.39
N MET A 270 -17.01 -3.28 9.93
CA MET A 270 -18.03 -4.15 10.51
C MET A 270 -17.74 -5.64 10.25
N ALA A 271 -17.36 -6.01 9.02
CA ALA A 271 -17.05 -7.38 8.62
C ALA A 271 -15.84 -7.93 9.39
N VAL A 272 -14.74 -7.17 9.47
CA VAL A 272 -13.55 -7.56 10.23
C VAL A 272 -13.91 -7.75 11.71
N ARG A 273 -14.69 -6.83 12.30
CA ARG A 273 -15.10 -6.95 13.70
C ARG A 273 -15.95 -8.19 13.96
N LEU A 274 -16.90 -8.51 13.07
CA LEU A 274 -17.70 -9.73 13.16
C LEU A 274 -16.87 -11.00 12.99
N ALA A 275 -15.92 -11.00 12.06
CA ALA A 275 -15.02 -12.14 11.85
C ALA A 275 -14.18 -12.44 13.11
N PHE A 276 -13.69 -11.39 13.78
CA PHE A 276 -13.03 -11.53 15.08
C PHE A 276 -14.00 -12.07 16.15
N LEU A 277 -15.21 -11.53 16.23
CA LEU A 277 -16.24 -11.96 17.19
C LEU A 277 -16.57 -13.46 17.05
N PHE A 278 -16.66 -13.99 15.83
CA PHE A 278 -16.92 -15.41 15.58
C PHE A 278 -15.69 -16.32 15.71
N GLY A 279 -14.53 -15.76 16.08
CA GLY A 279 -13.30 -16.51 16.26
C GLY A 279 -12.70 -17.04 14.96
N LEU A 280 -13.04 -16.46 13.79
CA LEU A 280 -12.59 -16.96 12.48
C LEU A 280 -11.08 -16.81 12.26
N HIS A 281 -10.46 -15.87 12.95
CA HIS A 281 -9.02 -15.62 13.02
C HIS A 281 -8.24 -16.65 13.85
N ARG A 282 -8.96 -17.56 14.54
CA ARG A 282 -8.36 -18.58 15.39
C ARG A 282 -8.32 -19.94 14.73
N HIS A 283 -7.28 -20.70 15.04
CA HIS A 283 -7.09 -22.08 14.62
C HIS A 283 -8.32 -22.95 14.96
N SER A 284 -8.90 -23.60 13.94
CA SER A 284 -10.20 -24.24 14.06
C SER A 284 -10.21 -25.48 14.96
N PHE A 285 -9.08 -26.17 15.13
CA PHE A 285 -8.94 -27.31 16.08
C PHE A 285 -9.30 -26.95 17.53
N ARG A 286 -9.26 -25.67 17.92
CA ARG A 286 -9.70 -25.23 19.24
C ARG A 286 -11.21 -25.40 19.46
N PHE A 287 -11.94 -25.60 18.39
CA PHE A 287 -13.39 -25.71 18.38
C PHE A 287 -13.78 -27.08 17.81
N ASN A 288 -14.76 -27.74 18.43
CA ASN A 288 -15.19 -29.09 18.05
C ASN A 288 -16.14 -29.07 16.83
N PHE A 289 -15.70 -28.44 15.73
CA PHE A 289 -16.46 -28.33 14.49
C PHE A 289 -16.27 -29.55 13.58
N SER A 290 -17.25 -29.81 12.71
CA SER A 290 -17.09 -30.81 11.64
C SER A 290 -16.02 -30.34 10.64
N PRO A 291 -15.35 -31.26 9.92
CA PRO A 291 -14.37 -30.88 8.89
C PRO A 291 -14.95 -29.89 7.87
N ALA A 292 -16.21 -30.07 7.46
CA ALA A 292 -16.87 -29.17 6.54
C ALA A 292 -17.05 -27.75 7.11
N GLU A 293 -17.52 -27.64 8.36
CA GLU A 293 -17.67 -26.36 9.05
C GLU A 293 -16.32 -25.65 9.24
N VAL A 294 -15.24 -26.41 9.46
CA VAL A 294 -13.88 -25.88 9.51
C VAL A 294 -13.49 -25.22 8.18
N GLU A 295 -13.69 -25.89 7.05
CA GLU A 295 -13.34 -25.31 5.74
C GLU A 295 -14.27 -24.15 5.34
N PHE A 296 -15.54 -24.16 5.74
CA PHE A 296 -16.42 -22.99 5.61
C PHE A 296 -15.86 -21.80 6.39
N ARG A 297 -15.53 -21.99 7.67
CA ARG A 297 -14.98 -20.91 8.52
C ARG A 297 -13.65 -20.36 7.99
N LYS A 298 -12.76 -21.24 7.50
CA LYS A 298 -11.53 -20.82 6.81
C LYS A 298 -11.86 -19.98 5.58
N SER A 299 -12.83 -20.39 4.77
CA SER A 299 -13.25 -19.65 3.58
C SER A 299 -13.74 -18.25 3.90
N TYR A 300 -14.61 -18.10 4.91
CA TYR A 300 -15.06 -16.78 5.38
C TYR A 300 -13.90 -15.94 5.91
N TRP A 301 -13.04 -16.50 6.76
CA TRP A 301 -11.88 -15.80 7.30
C TRP A 301 -10.99 -15.21 6.21
N TRP A 302 -10.59 -16.05 5.25
CA TRP A 302 -9.65 -15.65 4.22
C TRP A 302 -10.28 -14.70 3.20
N CYS A 303 -11.59 -14.77 2.96
CA CYS A 303 -12.29 -13.74 2.19
C CYS A 303 -12.28 -12.38 2.90
N VAL A 304 -12.53 -12.34 4.21
CA VAL A 304 -12.42 -11.11 5.01
C VAL A 304 -11.00 -10.57 4.97
N TYR A 305 -9.98 -11.43 5.11
CA TYR A 305 -8.57 -11.05 5.02
C TYR A 305 -8.22 -10.41 3.67
N ILE A 306 -8.61 -11.05 2.56
CA ILE A 306 -8.38 -10.55 1.21
C ILE A 306 -9.05 -9.19 1.03
N LEU A 307 -10.32 -9.06 1.42
CA LEU A 307 -11.07 -7.83 1.23
C LEU A 307 -10.55 -6.68 2.10
N ASP A 308 -10.18 -6.92 3.36
CA ASP A 308 -9.56 -5.90 4.23
C ASP A 308 -8.27 -5.37 3.59
N LEU A 309 -7.41 -6.27 3.14
CA LEU A 309 -6.14 -5.90 2.51
C LEU A 309 -6.36 -5.15 1.19
N GLN A 310 -7.28 -5.62 0.34
CA GLN A 310 -7.62 -4.98 -0.94
C GLN A 310 -8.16 -3.56 -0.72
N ILE A 311 -9.10 -3.39 0.20
CA ILE A 311 -9.73 -2.11 0.50
C ILE A 311 -8.70 -1.14 1.08
N SER A 312 -7.89 -1.59 2.03
CA SER A 312 -6.82 -0.77 2.62
C SER A 312 -5.76 -0.39 1.59
N CYS A 313 -5.35 -1.31 0.72
CA CYS A 313 -4.44 -1.03 -0.38
C CYS A 313 -5.01 0.02 -1.35
N ASN A 314 -6.25 -0.16 -1.82
CA ASN A 314 -6.88 0.74 -2.78
C ASN A 314 -7.07 2.17 -2.23
N ASN A 315 -7.26 2.30 -0.92
CA ASN A 315 -7.45 3.60 -0.26
C ASN A 315 -6.17 4.21 0.32
N GLY A 316 -5.08 3.44 0.36
CA GLY A 316 -3.84 3.84 1.03
C GLY A 316 -3.98 3.96 2.55
N LEU A 317 -4.81 3.10 3.15
CA LEU A 317 -5.03 3.05 4.58
C LEU A 317 -4.31 1.83 5.19
N PRO A 318 -4.02 1.86 6.51
CA PRO A 318 -3.62 0.66 7.22
C PRO A 318 -4.72 -0.41 7.14
N LYS A 319 -4.33 -1.68 7.08
CA LYS A 319 -5.24 -2.81 7.24
C LYS A 319 -5.74 -2.92 8.68
N LEU A 320 -6.93 -3.46 8.86
CA LEU A 320 -7.51 -3.67 10.19
C LEU A 320 -6.97 -4.95 10.83
N ILE A 321 -6.70 -5.98 10.03
CA ILE A 321 -6.22 -7.28 10.50
C ILE A 321 -4.69 -7.25 10.65
N LYS A 322 -4.20 -7.48 11.87
CA LYS A 322 -2.77 -7.68 12.14
C LYS A 322 -2.44 -9.16 12.05
N ASP A 323 -1.35 -9.52 11.36
CA ASP A 323 -1.01 -10.94 11.17
C ASP A 323 -0.58 -11.59 12.49
N GLU A 324 -0.04 -10.81 13.43
CA GLU A 324 0.33 -11.26 14.78
C GLU A 324 -0.85 -11.83 15.58
N ASP A 325 -2.08 -11.40 15.27
CA ASP A 325 -3.29 -11.82 15.96
C ASP A 325 -3.94 -13.08 15.32
N VAL A 326 -3.39 -13.59 14.22
CA VAL A 326 -4.03 -14.60 13.36
C VAL A 326 -3.28 -15.93 13.43
N ASP A 327 -3.97 -17.00 13.81
CA ASP A 327 -3.45 -18.38 13.77
C ASP A 327 -4.32 -19.36 12.95
N THR A 328 -5.22 -18.84 12.11
CA THR A 328 -6.02 -19.63 11.16
C THR A 328 -5.14 -20.25 10.07
N GLU A 329 -5.33 -21.55 9.82
CA GLU A 329 -4.66 -22.30 8.77
C GLU A 329 -5.09 -21.83 7.37
N LEU A 330 -4.23 -22.05 6.37
CA LEU A 330 -4.60 -21.84 4.97
C LEU A 330 -5.77 -22.75 4.57
N PRO A 331 -6.62 -22.33 3.60
CA PRO A 331 -7.72 -23.16 3.12
C PRO A 331 -7.18 -24.39 2.40
N THR A 332 -7.86 -25.52 2.56
CA THR A 332 -7.50 -26.77 1.92
C THR A 332 -8.06 -26.82 0.50
N GLU A 333 -7.38 -27.49 -0.42
CA GLU A 333 -7.90 -27.72 -1.77
C GLU A 333 -9.00 -28.80 -1.75
N PHE A 334 -10.15 -28.49 -2.35
CA PHE A 334 -11.31 -29.38 -2.46
C PHE A 334 -12.10 -29.15 -3.76
N ASN A 335 -12.80 -30.20 -4.20
CA ASN A 335 -13.70 -30.17 -5.36
C ASN A 335 -15.13 -29.76 -5.01
N LYS A 336 -15.60 -30.14 -3.82
CA LYS A 336 -16.93 -29.77 -3.34
C LYS A 336 -16.97 -29.75 -1.83
N LEU A 337 -17.63 -28.74 -1.29
CA LEU A 337 -17.85 -28.57 0.14
C LEU A 337 -19.35 -28.59 0.40
N THR A 338 -19.80 -29.52 1.25
CA THR A 338 -21.18 -29.61 1.72
C THR A 338 -21.19 -29.65 3.24
N LEU A 339 -22.32 -29.36 3.89
CA LEU A 339 -22.42 -29.37 5.36
C LEU A 339 -21.95 -30.68 6.02
N GLN A 340 -22.02 -31.80 5.30
CA GLN A 340 -21.73 -33.14 5.82
C GLN A 340 -20.45 -33.76 5.26
N ASN A 341 -20.02 -33.36 4.06
CA ASN A 341 -18.94 -34.02 3.35
C ASN A 341 -18.04 -33.04 2.58
N ILE A 342 -16.75 -33.41 2.47
CA ILE A 342 -15.75 -32.74 1.65
C ILE A 342 -15.32 -33.73 0.56
N GLU A 343 -15.46 -33.33 -0.70
CA GLU A 343 -14.94 -34.08 -1.83
C GLU A 343 -13.56 -33.51 -2.19
N TYR A 344 -12.52 -34.32 -2.04
CA TYR A 344 -11.14 -33.96 -2.38
C TYR A 344 -10.84 -34.26 -3.86
N PRO A 345 -9.93 -33.49 -4.49
CA PRO A 345 -9.46 -33.80 -5.84
C PRO A 345 -8.70 -35.14 -5.87
N LEU A 346 -8.81 -35.86 -6.99
CA LEU A 346 -7.96 -37.01 -7.24
C LEU A 346 -6.50 -36.57 -7.48
N PRO A 347 -5.50 -37.45 -7.28
CA PRO A 347 -4.12 -37.12 -7.60
C PRO A 347 -3.96 -36.67 -9.06
N GLY A 348 -3.48 -35.43 -9.26
CA GLY A 348 -3.32 -34.81 -10.59
C GLY A 348 -4.56 -34.06 -11.11
N GLU A 349 -5.69 -34.14 -10.41
CA GLU A 349 -6.87 -33.33 -10.71
C GLU A 349 -6.75 -31.95 -10.06
N LYS A 350 -7.18 -30.90 -10.76
CA LYS A 350 -7.21 -29.55 -10.20
C LYS A 350 -8.44 -29.36 -9.34
N ALA A 351 -8.22 -28.95 -8.08
CA ALA A 351 -9.30 -28.60 -7.18
C ALA A 351 -10.13 -27.41 -7.70
N LYS A 352 -11.45 -27.45 -7.53
CA LYS A 352 -12.33 -26.35 -7.95
C LYS A 352 -12.06 -25.04 -7.21
N ASN A 353 -11.67 -25.09 -5.94
CA ASN A 353 -11.31 -23.92 -5.14
C ASN A 353 -9.83 -23.52 -5.23
N SER A 354 -9.05 -24.11 -6.14
CA SER A 354 -7.62 -23.80 -6.31
C SER A 354 -7.36 -22.31 -6.56
N GLY A 355 -8.23 -21.65 -7.32
CA GLY A 355 -8.19 -20.20 -7.54
C GLY A 355 -8.20 -19.41 -6.23
N PHE A 356 -9.07 -19.78 -5.28
CA PHE A 356 -9.17 -19.16 -3.97
C PHE A 356 -7.91 -19.39 -3.13
N VAL A 357 -7.39 -20.62 -3.10
CA VAL A 357 -6.15 -20.94 -2.38
C VAL A 357 -4.97 -20.14 -2.92
N LEU A 358 -4.87 -19.97 -4.24
CA LEU A 358 -3.87 -19.13 -4.88
C LEU A 358 -4.05 -17.65 -4.55
N LEU A 359 -5.29 -17.16 -4.58
CA LEU A 359 -5.63 -15.78 -4.22
C LEU A 359 -5.19 -15.47 -2.78
N VAL A 360 -5.47 -16.36 -1.83
CA VAL A 360 -5.02 -16.22 -0.43
C VAL A 360 -3.50 -16.11 -0.34
N LYS A 361 -2.76 -16.98 -1.04
CA LYS A 361 -1.29 -16.95 -1.06
C LYS A 361 -0.76 -15.63 -1.65
N LEU A 362 -1.35 -15.16 -2.75
CA LEU A 362 -0.99 -13.88 -3.36
C LEU A 362 -1.22 -12.70 -2.41
N PHE A 363 -2.36 -12.68 -1.71
CA PHE A 363 -2.68 -11.63 -0.75
C PHE A 363 -1.78 -11.66 0.50
N LYS A 364 -1.26 -12.82 0.90
CA LYS A 364 -0.19 -12.87 1.93
C LYS A 364 1.10 -12.22 1.44
N VAL A 365 1.48 -12.42 0.18
CA VAL A 365 2.64 -11.72 -0.41
C VAL A 365 2.38 -10.22 -0.48
N LEU A 366 1.18 -9.79 -0.91
CA LEU A 366 0.79 -8.38 -0.90
C LEU A 366 0.90 -7.78 0.51
N ASN A 367 0.48 -8.53 1.54
CA ASN A 367 0.59 -8.09 2.92
C ASN A 367 2.05 -7.85 3.33
N GLU A 368 2.96 -8.76 2.97
CA GLU A 368 4.39 -8.59 3.22
C GLU A 368 4.96 -7.37 2.49
N ILE A 369 4.52 -7.11 1.25
CA ILE A 369 4.91 -5.93 0.47
C ILE A 369 4.48 -4.67 1.20
N LEU A 370 3.21 -4.59 1.63
CA LEU A 370 2.66 -3.43 2.33
C LEU A 370 3.38 -3.20 3.67
N ALA A 371 3.64 -4.24 4.45
CA ALA A 371 4.37 -4.14 5.71
C ALA A 371 5.85 -3.73 5.53
N SER A 372 6.49 -4.18 4.44
CA SER A 372 7.92 -3.95 4.21
C SER A 372 8.23 -2.63 3.54
N LEU A 373 7.41 -2.23 2.56
CA LEU A 373 7.64 -1.06 1.72
C LEU A 373 6.81 0.14 2.19
N TYR A 374 5.56 -0.05 2.59
CA TYR A 374 4.63 1.04 2.94
C TYR A 374 4.55 1.32 4.45
N THR A 375 5.63 1.03 5.18
CA THR A 375 5.77 1.27 6.62
C THR A 375 6.20 2.70 6.98
N THR A 376 5.85 3.14 8.19
CA THR A 376 6.26 4.43 8.73
C THR A 376 7.62 4.39 9.43
N THR A 377 8.07 3.23 9.90
CA THR A 377 9.24 3.10 10.79
C THR A 377 10.49 2.54 10.12
N GLU A 378 10.37 1.69 9.08
CA GLU A 378 11.51 1.00 8.44
C GLU A 378 11.65 1.31 6.93
N ARG A 379 11.92 2.58 6.58
CA ARG A 379 11.88 3.04 5.18
C ARG A 379 13.18 2.89 4.38
N ARG A 380 14.26 2.45 5.00
CA ARG A 380 15.58 2.28 4.35
C ARG A 380 15.68 0.94 3.62
N ASN A 381 16.70 0.80 2.76
CA ASN A 381 17.00 -0.42 2.02
C ASN A 381 15.84 -0.90 1.12
N GLY A 382 15.11 0.03 0.51
CA GLY A 382 13.94 -0.33 -0.30
C GLY A 382 14.30 -1.19 -1.52
N VAL A 383 15.42 -0.91 -2.20
CA VAL A 383 15.88 -1.69 -3.37
C VAL A 383 16.18 -3.15 -3.00
N PRO A 384 16.95 -3.45 -1.94
CA PRO A 384 17.09 -4.81 -1.41
C PRO A 384 15.75 -5.48 -1.05
N LYS A 385 14.85 -4.74 -0.37
CA LYS A 385 13.52 -5.27 0.01
C LYS A 385 12.69 -5.65 -1.22
N ILE A 386 12.63 -4.79 -2.22
CA ILE A 386 11.94 -5.05 -3.50
C ILE A 386 12.54 -6.27 -4.19
N THR A 387 13.87 -6.37 -4.26
CA THR A 387 14.55 -7.51 -4.88
C THR A 387 14.21 -8.83 -4.18
N SER A 388 14.16 -8.83 -2.84
CA SER A 388 13.76 -10.00 -2.04
C SER A 388 12.30 -10.38 -2.29
N LEU A 389 11.39 -9.40 -2.25
CA LEU A 389 9.96 -9.60 -2.50
C LEU A 389 9.70 -10.12 -3.92
N ARG A 390 10.42 -9.60 -4.92
CA ARG A 390 10.33 -10.06 -6.31
C ARG A 390 10.69 -11.54 -6.46
N ARG A 391 11.77 -12.00 -5.82
CA ARG A 391 12.13 -13.43 -5.83
C ARG A 391 11.04 -14.31 -5.22
N LYS A 392 10.38 -13.86 -4.15
CA LYS A 392 9.24 -14.59 -3.56
C LYS A 392 8.03 -14.64 -4.50
N LEU A 393 7.77 -13.54 -5.21
CA LEU A 393 6.71 -13.48 -6.21
C LEU A 393 7.00 -14.44 -7.37
N ASP A 394 8.21 -14.39 -7.94
CA ASP A 394 8.64 -15.29 -9.03
C ASP A 394 8.53 -16.77 -8.62
N HIS A 395 8.87 -17.11 -7.37
CA HIS A 395 8.70 -18.46 -6.83
C HIS A 395 7.23 -18.87 -6.71
N SER A 396 6.37 -17.93 -6.32
CA SER A 396 4.93 -18.14 -6.21
C SER A 396 4.29 -18.30 -7.60
N GLU A 397 4.69 -17.47 -8.57
CA GLU A 397 4.30 -17.57 -9.98
C GLU A 397 4.67 -18.92 -10.58
N ARG A 398 5.91 -19.39 -10.37
CA ARG A 398 6.31 -20.73 -10.87
C ARG A 398 5.43 -21.85 -10.32
N ARG A 399 5.03 -21.77 -9.04
CA ARG A 399 4.09 -22.75 -8.45
C ARG A 399 2.69 -22.65 -9.07
N ILE A 400 2.26 -21.45 -9.44
CA ILE A 400 1.00 -21.23 -10.17
C ILE A 400 1.10 -21.79 -11.60
N SER A 401 2.18 -21.52 -12.33
CA SER A 401 2.39 -21.99 -13.70
C SER A 401 2.61 -23.49 -13.84
N ILE A 402 3.10 -24.17 -12.79
CA ILE A 402 3.19 -25.64 -12.75
C ILE A 402 1.81 -26.26 -12.46
N SER A 403 0.88 -25.48 -11.90
CA SER A 403 -0.51 -25.89 -11.64
C SER A 403 -1.51 -25.50 -12.74
N SER A 404 -1.09 -24.70 -13.73
CA SER A 404 -1.83 -24.39 -14.97
C SER A 404 -1.52 -25.41 -16.05
#